data_AF-S3UVY6-F1
#
_entry.id   AF-S3UVY6-F1
#
_cell.length_a   1.000
_cell.length_b   1.000
_cell.length_c   1.000
_cell.angle_alpha   90.00
_cell.angle_beta   90.00
_cell.angle_gamma   90.00
#
_symmetry.space_group_name_H-M   'P 1'
#
loop_
_entity.id
_entity.type
_entity.pdbx_description
1 polymer ?
#
loop_
_entity_poly.entity_id
_entity_poly.type
_entity_poly.pdbx_seq_one_letter_code
_entity_poly.pdbx_strand_id
1 'polypeptide(L)'
;MRNVFAYLAAASIITATAVPVAEVNFEEKLLERMARIYEELLSSEERKVNAKGIAVLVREAKKSSEETRVMYAKAQTFAELLDKALSRRDQEFLYGELSLTLSNLAPKYSLHAFHCPTSKKGWIAKVETVRNPYLSEMREIGEKLN
;
A
#
# COMPACT_ATOMS: atom_id res chain seq x y z
N MET A 1 18.60 35.01 64.12
CA MET A 1 17.32 34.34 63.80
C MET A 1 16.76 35.04 62.56
N ARG A 2 17.05 34.54 61.36
CA ARG A 2 16.26 33.58 60.55
C ARG A 2 14.99 34.24 59.98
N ASN A 3 14.98 34.45 58.65
CA ASN A 3 13.84 34.46 57.69
C ASN A 3 14.13 35.46 56.56
N VAL A 4 14.87 35.04 55.52
CA VAL A 4 14.45 34.27 54.34
C VAL A 4 13.83 35.18 53.27
N PHE A 5 14.65 35.46 52.25
CA PHE A 5 14.25 35.94 50.93
C PHE A 5 13.24 34.97 50.32
N ALA A 6 12.14 35.50 49.76
CA ALA A 6 11.31 34.75 48.84
C ALA A 6 10.98 35.64 47.64
N TYR A 7 11.85 35.57 46.64
CA TYR A 7 11.55 35.96 45.26
C TYR A 7 10.56 34.93 44.71
N LEU A 8 9.32 35.36 44.43
CA LEU A 8 8.37 34.59 43.63
C LEU A 8 8.70 34.82 42.15
N ALA A 9 9.57 33.97 41.59
CA ALA A 9 9.71 33.84 40.15
C ALA A 9 8.56 32.95 39.65
N ALA A 10 7.58 33.57 38.97
CA ALA A 10 6.57 32.84 38.21
C ALA A 10 7.25 32.27 36.95
N ALA A 11 7.74 31.04 37.03
CA ALA A 11 8.15 30.28 35.85
C ALA A 11 6.93 29.54 35.29
N SER A 12 6.35 30.09 34.24
CA SER A 12 5.29 29.45 33.47
C SER A 12 5.85 28.18 32.82
N ILE A 13 5.38 27.00 33.27
CA ILE A 13 5.64 25.74 32.58
C ILE A 13 4.81 25.76 31.30
N ILE A 14 5.44 26.04 30.17
CA ILE A 14 4.87 25.72 28.86
C ILE A 14 5.04 24.21 28.70
N THR A 15 4.03 23.46 29.11
CA THR A 15 3.91 22.05 28.75
C THR A 15 3.63 22.01 27.25
N ALA A 16 4.68 21.86 26.45
CA ALA A 16 4.54 21.52 25.04
C ALA A 16 3.88 20.14 24.99
N THR A 17 2.57 20.11 24.84
CA THR A 17 1.84 18.90 24.47
C THR A 17 2.35 18.51 23.10
N ALA A 18 3.32 17.59 23.05
CA ALA A 18 3.72 16.93 21.83
C ALA A 18 2.46 16.27 21.26
N VAL A 19 1.90 16.86 20.22
CA VAL A 19 0.90 16.21 19.39
C VAL A 19 1.54 14.90 18.94
N PRO A 20 0.95 13.73 19.21
CA PRO A 20 1.52 12.48 18.74
C PRO A 20 1.57 12.57 17.22
N VAL A 21 2.78 12.61 16.67
CA VAL A 21 2.99 12.50 15.23
C VAL A 21 2.47 11.12 14.87
N ALA A 22 1.33 11.06 14.18
CA ALA A 22 0.78 9.79 13.71
C ALA A 22 1.87 9.08 12.91
N GLU A 23 2.30 7.92 13.40
CA GLU A 23 3.32 7.12 12.75
C GLU A 23 2.80 6.75 11.36
N VAL A 24 3.58 7.05 10.33
CA VAL A 24 3.17 6.80 8.95
C VAL A 24 3.18 5.29 8.70
N ASN A 25 2.00 4.69 8.53
CA ASN A 25 1.88 3.28 8.15
C ASN A 25 2.13 3.11 6.65
N PHE A 26 3.34 2.71 6.27
CA PHE A 26 3.71 2.55 4.87
C PHE A 26 3.08 1.33 4.19
N GLU A 27 2.76 0.27 4.94
CA GLU A 27 2.04 -0.89 4.38
C GLU A 27 0.62 -0.50 3.97
N GLU A 28 -0.08 0.25 4.82
CA GLU A 28 -1.42 0.77 4.50
C GLU A 28 -1.39 1.64 3.24
N LYS A 29 -0.50 2.64 3.21
CA LYS A 29 -0.33 3.52 2.04
C LYS A 29 0.02 2.76 0.77
N LEU A 30 0.84 1.71 0.89
CA LEU A 30 1.19 0.84 -0.23
C LEU A 30 -0.07 0.13 -0.78
N LEU A 31 -0.85 -0.52 0.08
CA LEU A 31 -2.04 -1.24 -0.37
C LEU A 31 -3.15 -0.30 -0.87
N GLU A 32 -3.32 0.87 -0.26
CA GLU A 32 -4.21 1.90 -0.79
C GLU A 32 -3.78 2.36 -2.18
N ARG A 33 -2.47 2.52 -2.41
CA ARG A 33 -1.94 2.85 -3.73
C ARG A 33 -2.21 1.75 -4.74
N MET A 34 -2.09 0.48 -4.34
CA MET A 34 -2.41 -0.66 -5.19
C MET A 34 -3.90 -0.71 -5.54
N ALA A 35 -4.79 -0.49 -4.57
CA ALA A 35 -6.23 -0.39 -4.81
C ALA A 35 -6.57 0.74 -5.79
N ARG A 36 -5.85 1.87 -5.74
CA ARG A 36 -6.00 2.94 -6.74
C ARG A 36 -5.53 2.51 -8.13
N ILE A 37 -4.42 1.79 -8.25
CA ILE A 37 -3.96 1.25 -9.54
C ILE A 37 -5.02 0.29 -10.11
N TYR A 38 -5.63 -0.55 -9.26
CA TYR A 38 -6.77 -1.38 -9.65
C TYR A 38 -7.92 -0.58 -10.27
N GLU A 39 -8.35 0.51 -9.64
CA GLU A 39 -9.41 1.38 -10.20
C GLU A 39 -8.98 2.01 -11.54
N GLU A 40 -7.72 2.41 -11.67
CA GLU A 40 -7.17 2.92 -12.94
C GLU A 40 -7.22 1.83 -14.03
N LEU A 41 -6.87 0.58 -13.70
CA LEU A 41 -6.95 -0.55 -14.63
C LEU A 41 -8.39 -0.83 -15.08
N LEU A 42 -9.37 -0.70 -14.17
CA LEU A 42 -10.79 -0.88 -14.47
C LEU A 42 -11.34 0.21 -15.40
N SER A 43 -10.92 1.45 -15.17
CA SER A 43 -11.47 2.64 -15.85
C SER A 43 -11.02 2.79 -17.31
N SER A 44 -9.94 2.12 -17.71
CA SER A 44 -9.39 2.28 -19.05
C SER A 44 -8.70 1.01 -19.55
N GLU A 45 -9.17 0.51 -20.69
CA GLU A 45 -8.66 -0.70 -21.34
C GLU A 45 -7.30 -0.47 -22.01
N GLU A 46 -7.07 0.73 -22.57
CA GLU A 46 -5.84 1.02 -23.34
C GLU A 46 -4.87 1.97 -22.64
N ARG A 47 -5.30 2.71 -21.61
CA ARG A 47 -4.43 3.70 -20.95
C ARG A 47 -3.49 3.03 -19.96
N LYS A 48 -2.22 3.44 -19.99
CA LYS A 48 -1.25 3.09 -18.94
C LYS A 48 -1.73 3.58 -17.58
N VAL A 49 -1.47 2.78 -16.55
CA VAL A 49 -1.67 3.21 -15.16
C VAL A 49 -0.48 4.04 -14.70
N ASN A 50 -0.74 4.97 -13.79
CA ASN A 50 0.34 5.65 -13.10
C ASN A 50 0.78 4.75 -11.95
N ALA A 51 1.91 4.07 -12.08
CA ALA A 51 2.47 3.29 -10.97
C ALA A 51 3.52 4.05 -10.16
N LYS A 52 3.89 5.27 -10.58
CA LYS A 52 5.05 6.01 -10.07
C LYS A 52 5.06 6.08 -8.54
N GLY A 53 6.19 5.66 -7.96
CA GLY A 53 6.46 5.74 -6.52
C GLY A 53 6.08 4.49 -5.75
N ILE A 54 5.53 3.46 -6.41
CA ILE A 54 5.19 2.20 -5.74
C ILE A 54 6.44 1.51 -5.18
N ALA A 55 7.59 1.57 -5.86
CA ALA A 55 8.84 0.98 -5.36
C ALA A 55 9.37 1.69 -4.11
N VAL A 56 9.06 2.97 -3.93
CA VAL A 56 9.41 3.72 -2.71
C VAL A 56 8.54 3.24 -1.55
N LEU A 57 7.24 3.09 -1.77
CA LEU A 57 6.32 2.59 -0.75
C LEU A 57 6.69 1.18 -0.28
N VAL A 58 7.03 0.27 -1.20
CA VAL A 58 7.51 -1.07 -0.84
C VAL A 58 8.80 -1.02 -0.01
N ARG A 59 9.75 -0.14 -0.39
CA ARG A 59 11.01 0.02 0.34
C ARG A 59 10.79 0.53 1.75
N GLU A 60 9.90 1.49 1.96
CA GLU A 60 9.59 2.02 3.29
C GLU A 60 8.83 0.99 4.13
N ALA A 61 7.84 0.30 3.55
CA ALA A 61 7.10 -0.79 4.21
C ALA A 61 8.04 -1.93 4.68
N LYS A 62 9.06 -2.26 3.88
CA LYS A 62 10.08 -3.25 4.23
C LYS A 62 10.87 -2.87 5.48
N LYS A 63 11.13 -1.58 5.74
CA LYS A 63 11.89 -1.12 6.92
C LYS A 63 11.11 -1.33 8.22
N SER A 64 9.78 -1.33 8.14
CA SER A 64 8.89 -1.49 9.29
C SER A 64 8.57 -2.94 9.66
N SER A 65 8.98 -3.95 8.87
CA SER A 65 8.62 -5.35 9.13
C SER A 65 9.76 -6.32 8.80
N GLU A 66 10.42 -6.82 9.84
CA GLU A 66 11.52 -7.79 9.69
C GLU A 66 11.04 -9.22 9.42
N GLU A 67 9.88 -9.60 9.95
CA GLU A 67 9.26 -10.93 9.77
C GLU A 67 8.86 -11.21 8.31
N THR A 68 8.58 -10.16 7.53
CA THR A 68 8.12 -10.27 6.14
C THR A 68 9.21 -9.90 5.12
N ARG A 69 10.48 -9.91 5.52
CA ARG A 69 11.63 -9.47 4.71
C ARG A 69 11.73 -10.16 3.34
N VAL A 70 11.44 -11.47 3.25
CA VAL A 70 11.50 -12.23 1.99
C VAL A 70 10.37 -11.81 1.04
N MET A 71 9.15 -11.67 1.56
CA MET A 71 7.99 -11.17 0.80
C MET A 71 8.27 -9.78 0.24
N TYR A 72 8.80 -8.87 1.07
CA TYR A 72 9.14 -7.52 0.63
C TYR A 72 10.32 -7.47 -0.35
N ALA A 73 11.27 -8.40 -0.27
CA ALA A 73 12.33 -8.50 -1.27
C ALA A 73 11.76 -8.85 -2.66
N LYS A 74 10.85 -9.83 -2.73
CA LYS A 74 10.15 -10.19 -3.97
C LYS A 74 9.26 -9.05 -4.48
N ALA A 75 8.49 -8.42 -3.58
CA ALA A 75 7.65 -7.27 -3.91
C ALA A 75 8.46 -6.10 -4.47
N GLN A 76 9.65 -5.84 -3.92
CA GLN A 76 10.53 -4.75 -4.37
C GLN A 76 10.90 -4.91 -5.84
N THR A 77 11.24 -6.13 -6.27
CA THR A 77 11.59 -6.42 -7.67
C THR A 77 10.44 -6.07 -8.61
N PHE A 78 9.22 -6.53 -8.31
CA PHE A 78 8.06 -6.22 -9.16
C PHE A 78 7.71 -4.74 -9.15
N ALA A 79 7.79 -4.09 -7.99
CA ALA A 79 7.48 -2.68 -7.85
C ALA A 79 8.46 -1.79 -8.65
N GLU A 80 9.76 -2.10 -8.65
CA GLU A 80 10.77 -1.37 -9.42
C GLU A 80 10.60 -1.53 -10.93
N LEU A 81 10.23 -2.72 -11.38
CA LEU A 81 9.90 -2.97 -12.78
C LEU A 81 8.60 -2.26 -13.17
N LEU A 82 7.58 -2.29 -12.29
CA LEU A 82 6.28 -1.66 -12.52
C LEU A 82 6.41 -0.14 -12.66
N ASP A 83 7.23 0.50 -11.82
CA ASP A 83 7.55 1.92 -11.89
C ASP A 83 8.17 2.34 -13.24
N LYS A 84 8.84 1.41 -13.93
CA LYS A 84 9.56 1.63 -15.19
C LYS A 84 8.81 1.06 -16.42
N ALA A 85 7.70 0.36 -16.21
CA ALA A 85 7.01 -0.37 -17.26
C ALA A 85 6.49 0.59 -18.35
N LEU A 86 6.85 0.29 -19.59
CA LEU A 86 6.52 1.13 -20.75
C LEU A 86 5.30 0.65 -21.53
N SER A 87 4.75 -0.52 -21.20
CA SER A 87 3.55 -1.05 -21.86
C SER A 87 2.46 -1.37 -20.82
N ARG A 88 1.20 -1.25 -21.23
CA ARG A 88 0.05 -1.62 -20.40
C ARG A 88 0.10 -3.10 -20.01
N ARG A 89 0.49 -3.97 -20.95
CA ARG A 89 0.64 -5.41 -20.71
C ARG A 89 1.65 -5.71 -19.60
N ASP A 90 2.81 -5.06 -19.62
CA ASP A 90 3.83 -5.23 -18.59
C ASP A 90 3.34 -4.69 -17.25
N GLN A 91 2.67 -3.53 -17.26
CA GLN A 91 2.08 -2.96 -16.04
C GLN A 91 1.08 -3.92 -15.39
N GLU A 92 0.18 -4.53 -16.17
CA GLU A 92 -0.77 -5.50 -15.64
C GLU A 92 -0.11 -6.75 -15.08
N PHE A 93 0.90 -7.28 -15.78
CA PHE A 93 1.64 -8.45 -15.30
C PHE A 93 2.35 -8.14 -13.98
N LEU A 94 3.12 -7.05 -13.93
CA LEU A 94 3.90 -6.68 -12.76
C LEU A 94 3.01 -6.27 -11.57
N TYR A 95 1.90 -5.57 -11.83
CA TYR A 95 0.89 -5.30 -10.81
C TYR A 95 0.23 -6.59 -10.30
N GLY A 96 -0.03 -7.55 -11.21
CA GLY A 96 -0.55 -8.87 -10.88
C GLY A 96 0.35 -9.61 -9.89
N GLU A 97 1.63 -9.72 -10.23
CA GLU A 97 2.65 -10.38 -9.40
C GLU A 97 2.85 -9.68 -8.05
N LEU A 98 2.84 -8.34 -8.05
CA LEU A 98 2.95 -7.54 -6.83
C LEU A 98 1.74 -7.77 -5.91
N SER A 99 0.54 -7.80 -6.47
CA SER A 99 -0.72 -8.04 -5.73
C SER A 99 -0.77 -9.42 -5.10
N LEU A 100 -0.37 -10.46 -5.84
CA LEU A 100 -0.28 -11.81 -5.28
C LEU A 100 0.75 -11.88 -4.15
N THR A 101 1.90 -11.23 -4.34
CA THR A 101 2.98 -11.20 -3.33
C THR A 101 2.54 -10.53 -2.03
N LEU A 102 1.71 -9.48 -2.11
CA LEU A 102 1.27 -8.68 -0.96
C LEU A 102 -0.15 -9.04 -0.48
N SER A 103 -0.78 -10.06 -1.06
CA SER A 103 -2.19 -10.43 -0.81
C SER A 103 -2.51 -10.63 0.67
N ASN A 104 -1.62 -11.29 1.42
CA ASN A 104 -1.79 -11.58 2.85
C ASN A 104 -1.89 -10.33 3.73
N LEU A 105 -1.41 -9.16 3.25
CA LEU A 105 -1.51 -7.91 4.00
C LEU A 105 -2.89 -7.24 3.84
N ALA A 106 -3.64 -7.55 2.78
CA ALA A 106 -4.89 -6.85 2.47
C ALA A 106 -5.92 -6.85 3.63
N PRO A 107 -6.20 -7.99 4.31
CA PRO A 107 -7.19 -8.01 5.38
C PRO A 107 -6.82 -7.14 6.59
N LYS A 108 -5.51 -6.97 6.87
CA LYS A 108 -5.01 -6.11 7.96
C LYS A 108 -5.44 -4.66 7.78
N TYR A 109 -5.72 -4.25 6.54
CA TYR A 109 -6.04 -2.87 6.17
C TYR A 109 -7.44 -2.73 5.57
N SER A 110 -8.36 -3.68 5.87
CA SER A 110 -9.74 -3.68 5.34
C SER A 110 -9.80 -3.63 3.82
N LEU A 111 -8.85 -4.30 3.16
CA LEU A 111 -8.81 -4.49 1.71
C LEU A 111 -8.99 -5.98 1.39
N HIS A 112 -9.34 -6.25 0.14
CA HIS A 112 -9.58 -7.60 -0.36
C HIS A 112 -8.59 -7.91 -1.48
N ALA A 113 -8.03 -9.12 -1.47
CA ALA A 113 -7.19 -9.61 -2.56
C ALA A 113 -7.90 -10.71 -3.34
N PHE A 114 -7.70 -10.67 -4.65
CA PHE A 114 -8.35 -11.57 -5.60
C PHE A 114 -7.35 -12.10 -6.61
N HIS A 115 -7.72 -13.17 -7.29
CA HIS A 115 -6.95 -13.82 -8.34
C HIS A 115 -7.85 -14.17 -9.54
N CYS A 116 -7.33 -13.99 -10.76
CA CYS A 116 -8.02 -14.42 -11.97
C CYS A 116 -7.53 -15.82 -12.37
N PRO A 117 -8.39 -16.86 -12.34
CA PRO A 117 -8.00 -18.22 -12.70
C PRO A 117 -7.53 -18.36 -14.16
N THR A 118 -7.99 -17.48 -15.05
CA THR A 118 -7.64 -17.52 -16.48
C THR A 118 -6.30 -16.84 -16.77
N SER A 119 -6.11 -15.60 -16.32
CA SER A 119 -4.90 -14.81 -16.60
C SER A 119 -3.78 -15.03 -15.58
N LYS A 120 -4.06 -15.68 -14.45
CA LYS A 120 -3.16 -15.91 -13.31
C LYS A 120 -2.66 -14.64 -12.62
N LYS A 121 -3.27 -13.48 -12.90
CA LYS A 121 -2.95 -12.19 -12.28
C LYS A 121 -3.82 -11.95 -11.05
N GLY A 122 -3.26 -11.38 -10.00
CA GLY A 122 -3.99 -10.97 -8.79
C GLY A 122 -4.20 -9.46 -8.67
N TRP A 123 -5.20 -9.02 -7.91
CA TRP A 123 -5.41 -7.59 -7.65
C TRP A 123 -5.87 -7.35 -6.22
N ILE A 124 -5.63 -6.14 -5.72
CA ILE A 124 -6.12 -5.68 -4.42
C ILE A 124 -7.16 -4.58 -4.64
N ALA A 125 -8.28 -4.64 -3.91
CA ALA A 125 -9.38 -3.70 -4.04
C ALA A 125 -9.98 -3.33 -2.68
N LYS A 126 -10.63 -2.16 -2.64
CA LYS A 126 -11.47 -1.71 -1.51
C LYS A 126 -12.83 -2.41 -1.46
N VAL A 127 -13.32 -2.83 -2.62
CA VAL A 127 -14.61 -3.52 -2.74
C VAL A 127 -14.44 -5.01 -2.50
N GLU A 128 -15.44 -5.61 -1.84
CA GLU A 128 -15.47 -7.06 -1.60
C GLU A 128 -15.97 -7.85 -2.82
N THR A 129 -16.66 -7.18 -3.75
CA THR A 129 -17.18 -7.80 -4.96
C THR A 129 -16.09 -8.03 -5.98
N VAL A 130 -16.07 -9.23 -6.58
CA VAL A 130 -15.17 -9.56 -7.69
C VAL A 130 -15.47 -8.64 -8.88
N ARG A 131 -14.44 -7.94 -9.35
CA ARG A 131 -14.47 -7.18 -10.60
C ARG A 131 -13.07 -7.18 -11.23
N ASN A 132 -12.87 -8.05 -12.21
CA ASN A 132 -11.60 -8.37 -12.86
C ASN A 132 -11.05 -7.16 -13.66
N PRO A 133 -9.85 -6.65 -13.36
CA PRO A 133 -9.29 -5.50 -14.06
C PRO A 133 -8.65 -5.83 -15.42
N TYR A 134 -8.42 -7.12 -15.73
CA TYR A 134 -7.63 -7.57 -16.88
C TYR A 134 -8.47 -8.07 -18.06
N LEU A 135 -9.66 -8.62 -17.77
CA LEU A 135 -10.56 -9.18 -18.78
C LEU A 135 -11.85 -8.37 -18.77
N SER A 136 -11.95 -7.38 -19.67
CA SER A 136 -13.09 -6.45 -19.71
C SER A 136 -14.42 -7.13 -19.99
N GLU A 137 -14.42 -8.15 -20.84
CA GLU A 137 -15.60 -8.96 -21.19
C GLU A 137 -15.97 -9.99 -20.10
N MET A 138 -15.14 -10.15 -19.07
CA MET A 138 -15.29 -11.18 -18.03
C MET A 138 -14.99 -10.59 -16.65
N ARG A 139 -15.64 -9.46 -16.31
CA ARG A 139 -15.40 -8.73 -15.05
C ARG A 139 -15.76 -9.57 -13.83
N GLU A 140 -16.70 -10.48 -13.94
CA GLU A 140 -17.17 -11.36 -12.86
C GLU A 140 -16.21 -12.53 -12.56
N ILE A 141 -15.21 -12.78 -13.40
CA ILE A 141 -14.26 -13.88 -13.17
C ILE A 141 -13.19 -13.47 -12.16
N GLY A 142 -13.20 -14.14 -11.00
CA GLY A 142 -12.17 -14.01 -9.99
C GLY A 142 -12.46 -14.84 -8.74
N GLU A 143 -11.42 -15.14 -7.99
CA GLU A 143 -11.47 -15.87 -6.72
C GLU A 143 -10.91 -14.98 -5.63
N LYS A 144 -11.61 -14.89 -4.49
CA LYS A 144 -11.11 -14.20 -3.30
C LYS A 144 -10.01 -15.04 -2.65
N LEU A 145 -8.88 -14.44 -2.32
CA LEU A 145 -7.75 -15.15 -1.72
C LEU A 145 -7.83 -15.22 -0.19
N ASN A 146 -8.59 -14.31 0.43
CA ASN A 146 -8.64 -14.07 1.87
C ASN A 146 -9.86 -13.25 2.29
#